data_AF-A0AAC9VBK3-F1
#
_entry.id   AF-A0AAC9VBK3-F1
#
_cell.length_a   1.000
_cell.length_b   1.000
_cell.length_c   1.000
_cell.angle_alpha   90.00
_cell.angle_beta   90.00
_cell.angle_gamma   90.00
#
_symmetry.space_group_name_H-M   'P 1'
#
loop_
_entity.id
_entity.type
_entity.pdbx_description
1 polymer ?
#
loop_
_entity_poly.entity_id
_entity_poly.type
_entity_poly.pdbx_seq_one_letter_code
_entity_poly.pdbx_strand_id
1 'polypeptide(L)'
;MKIMNFFHKSDHPATIKEIADRMGEVPAKVYYHARKLERIGLLELVDTKQINGITAKYYRAYEGTVSISRDEVDDQSIKEIFRSESQKLASHMFDSAKEKYLDSAEKGRKRAGTISNSDVFLTKEEAEEFLKIAIEFAQTHSKRSRSEQEEYHLFLSLSAMSEEGSQSN
;
A
#
# COMPACT_ATOMS: atom_id res chain seq x y z
N MET A 1 5.51 2.93 4.39
CA MET A 1 4.27 2.36 3.83
C MET A 1 3.67 1.22 4.67
N LYS A 2 4.44 0.20 5.13
CA LYS A 2 3.87 -0.97 5.85
C LYS A 2 3.01 -0.61 7.07
N ILE A 3 3.49 0.26 7.97
CA ILE A 3 2.76 0.63 9.21
C ILE A 3 1.39 1.23 8.91
N MET A 4 1.31 2.16 7.94
CA MET A 4 0.04 2.80 7.57
C MET A 4 -0.99 1.78 7.06
N ASN A 5 -0.56 0.83 6.23
CA ASN A 5 -1.41 -0.24 5.72
C ASN A 5 -2.00 -1.10 6.87
N PHE A 6 -1.24 -1.37 7.93
CA PHE A 6 -1.76 -2.09 9.10
C PHE A 6 -2.80 -1.27 9.88
N PHE A 7 -2.63 0.06 9.97
CA PHE A 7 -3.64 0.92 10.57
C PHE A 7 -4.93 0.96 9.72
N HIS A 8 -4.83 1.07 8.39
CA HIS A 8 -6.00 1.03 7.50
C HIS A 8 -6.75 -0.31 7.51
N LYS A 9 -6.02 -1.42 7.68
CA LYS A 9 -6.62 -2.75 7.83
C LYS A 9 -7.25 -3.00 9.19
N SER A 10 -7.09 -2.08 10.14
CA SER A 10 -7.68 -2.21 11.47
C SER A 10 -9.14 -1.78 11.44
N ASP A 11 -10.05 -2.65 11.87
CA ASP A 11 -11.48 -2.32 11.96
C ASP A 11 -11.84 -1.40 13.13
N HIS A 12 -10.86 -1.11 13.98
CA HIS A 12 -11.00 -0.19 15.12
C HIS A 12 -9.72 0.64 15.28
N PRO A 13 -9.79 1.81 15.95
CA PRO A 13 -8.61 2.52 16.41
C PRO A 13 -7.68 1.57 17.17
N ALA A 14 -6.39 1.61 16.83
CA ALA A 14 -5.43 0.63 17.33
C ALA A 14 -4.30 1.29 18.11
N THR A 15 -3.79 0.56 19.09
CA THR A 15 -2.56 0.98 19.78
C THR A 15 -1.33 0.66 18.92
N ILE A 16 -0.24 1.39 19.16
CA ILE A 16 1.05 1.09 18.51
C ILE A 16 1.51 -0.34 18.83
N LYS A 17 1.21 -0.84 20.03
CA LYS A 17 1.53 -2.21 20.43
C LYS A 17 0.77 -3.23 19.59
N GLU A 18 -0.55 -3.08 19.46
CA GLU A 18 -1.37 -3.97 18.62
C GLU A 18 -0.92 -3.99 17.16
N ILE A 19 -0.47 -2.85 16.64
CA ILE A 19 0.08 -2.77 15.28
C ILE A 19 1.43 -3.46 15.19
N ALA A 20 2.32 -3.26 16.18
CA ALA A 20 3.62 -3.93 16.23
C ALA A 20 3.48 -5.46 16.32
N ASP A 21 2.57 -5.94 17.16
CA ASP A 21 2.27 -7.36 17.31
C ASP A 21 1.76 -7.96 15.98
N ARG A 22 0.82 -7.28 15.30
CA ARG A 22 0.33 -7.70 13.97
C ARG A 22 1.41 -7.67 12.89
N MET A 23 2.38 -6.77 13.02
CA MET A 23 3.51 -6.67 12.09
C MET A 23 4.62 -7.69 12.36
N GLY A 24 4.61 -8.38 13.51
CA GLY A 24 5.73 -9.21 13.95
C GLY A 24 6.99 -8.39 14.27
N GLU A 25 6.83 -7.15 14.70
CA GLU A 25 7.91 -6.18 14.94
C GLU A 25 7.92 -5.72 16.41
N VAL A 26 9.06 -5.23 16.89
CA VAL A 26 9.17 -4.71 18.27
C VAL A 26 8.44 -3.35 18.41
N PRO A 27 7.69 -3.11 19.51
CA PRO A 27 6.91 -1.88 19.69
C PRO A 27 7.73 -0.59 19.55
N ALA A 28 8.98 -0.57 20.02
CA ALA A 28 9.86 0.60 19.93
C ALA A 28 10.11 1.04 18.48
N LYS A 29 10.28 0.09 17.56
CA LYS A 29 10.52 0.36 16.13
C LYS A 29 9.28 0.97 15.48
N VAL A 30 8.09 0.42 15.76
CA VAL A 30 6.83 0.94 15.24
C VAL A 30 6.50 2.31 15.84
N TYR A 31 6.79 2.51 17.12
CA TYR A 31 6.58 3.79 17.81
C TYR A 31 7.28 4.96 17.12
N TYR A 32 8.56 4.78 16.75
CA TYR A 32 9.32 5.82 16.07
C TYR A 32 8.64 6.31 14.79
N HIS A 33 8.14 5.39 13.97
CA HIS A 33 7.46 5.73 12.73
C HIS A 33 6.04 6.25 12.95
N ALA A 34 5.29 5.66 13.89
CA ALA A 34 3.94 6.12 14.23
C ALA A 34 3.96 7.59 14.70
N ARG A 35 4.94 7.99 15.51
CA ARG A 35 5.13 9.39 15.91
C ARG A 35 5.43 10.33 14.74
N LYS A 36 6.18 9.89 13.73
CA LYS A 36 6.40 10.70 12.53
C LYS A 36 5.08 10.90 11.77
N LEU A 37 4.31 9.84 11.57
CA LEU A 37 3.03 9.87 10.89
C LEU A 37 2.01 10.76 11.64
N GLU A 38 1.98 10.68 12.97
CA GLU A 38 1.15 11.55 13.81
C GLU A 38 1.51 13.03 13.65
N ARG A 39 2.81 13.36 13.64
CA ARG A 39 3.27 14.75 13.47
C ARG A 39 2.86 15.38 12.15
N ILE A 40 2.68 14.57 11.11
CA ILE A 40 2.25 15.03 9.78
C ILE A 40 0.76 14.79 9.52
N GLY A 41 -0.02 14.43 10.57
CA GLY A 41 -1.47 14.28 10.49
C GLY A 41 -1.94 13.00 9.79
N LEU A 42 -1.06 12.06 9.46
CA LEU A 42 -1.46 10.80 8.83
C LEU A 42 -1.91 9.73 9.85
N LEU A 43 -1.60 9.93 11.13
CA LEU A 43 -2.21 9.20 12.24
C LEU A 43 -2.80 10.21 13.23
N GLU A 44 -3.99 9.94 13.72
CA GLU A 44 -4.67 10.78 14.71
C GLU A 44 -4.87 10.00 16.00
N LEU A 45 -4.55 10.61 17.15
CA LEU A 45 -4.88 10.07 18.47
C LEU A 45 -6.37 10.33 18.74
N VAL A 46 -7.18 9.28 18.68
CA VAL A 46 -8.65 9.41 18.79
C VAL A 46 -9.20 8.99 20.14
N ASP A 47 -8.43 8.22 20.93
CA ASP A 47 -8.85 7.80 22.27
C ASP A 47 -7.63 7.48 23.16
N THR A 48 -7.82 7.55 24.47
CA THR A 48 -6.82 7.21 25.47
C THR A 48 -7.49 6.53 26.67
N LYS A 49 -7.05 5.31 27.01
CA LYS A 49 -7.60 4.52 28.12
C LYS A 49 -6.55 4.17 29.15
N GLN A 50 -6.96 4.05 30.41
CA GLN A 50 -6.11 3.47 31.46
C GLN A 50 -6.32 1.96 31.53
N ILE A 51 -5.26 1.17 31.32
CA ILE A 51 -5.28 -0.28 31.39
C ILE A 51 -4.16 -0.71 32.33
N ASN A 52 -4.51 -1.31 33.47
CA ASN A 52 -3.56 -1.76 34.50
C ASN A 52 -2.56 -0.67 34.94
N GLY A 53 -3.02 0.58 35.06
CA GLY A 53 -2.19 1.73 35.44
C GLY A 53 -1.31 2.30 34.31
N ILE A 54 -1.42 1.76 33.09
CA ILE A 54 -0.71 2.25 31.91
C ILE A 54 -1.70 2.97 30.98
N THR A 55 -1.31 4.15 30.52
CA THR A 55 -2.07 4.92 29.53
C THR A 55 -1.90 4.31 28.13
N ALA A 56 -2.93 3.64 27.64
CA ALA A 56 -3.02 3.12 26.28
C ALA A 56 -3.59 4.18 25.32
N LYS A 57 -2.84 4.51 24.28
CA LYS A 57 -3.22 5.49 23.24
C LYS A 57 -3.69 4.78 21.98
N TYR A 58 -4.88 5.14 21.49
CA TYR A 58 -5.51 4.54 20.31
C TYR A 58 -5.50 5.52 19.14
N TYR A 59 -4.95 5.07 18.01
CA TYR A 59 -4.78 5.88 16.83
C TYR A 59 -5.67 5.41 15.68
N ARG A 60 -6.10 6.35 14.84
CA ARG A 60 -6.78 6.11 13.57
C ARG A 60 -5.90 6.64 12.43
N ALA A 61 -5.87 5.93 11.30
CA ALA A 61 -5.23 6.45 10.10
C ALA A 61 -6.11 7.51 9.43
N TYR A 62 -5.47 8.49 8.81
CA TYR A 62 -6.15 9.45 7.95
C TYR A 62 -6.90 8.73 6.83
N GLU A 63 -8.20 9.01 6.68
CA GLU A 63 -9.04 8.44 5.62
C GLU A 63 -9.19 9.49 4.50
N GLY A 64 -8.49 9.28 3.38
CA GLY A 64 -8.50 10.17 2.24
C GLY A 64 -7.30 9.96 1.31
N THR A 65 -7.25 10.74 0.23
CA THR A 65 -6.13 10.70 -0.73
C THR A 65 -5.17 11.85 -0.44
N VAL A 66 -3.91 11.52 -0.19
CA VAL A 66 -2.83 12.51 -0.14
C VAL A 66 -2.20 12.59 -1.52
N SER A 67 -2.43 13.68 -2.24
CA SER A 67 -1.74 13.95 -3.50
C SER A 67 -0.46 14.72 -3.22
N ILE A 68 0.68 14.18 -3.68
CA ILE A 68 1.96 14.88 -3.64
C ILE A 68 2.27 15.26 -5.08
N SER A 69 2.09 16.54 -5.42
CA SER A 69 2.39 17.04 -6.77
C SER A 69 3.89 17.21 -6.95
N ARG A 70 4.42 16.69 -8.07
CA ARG A 70 5.81 16.88 -8.48
C ARG A 70 6.05 18.22 -9.16
N ASP A 71 4.98 18.81 -9.69
CA ASP A 71 5.05 19.96 -10.60
C ASP A 71 5.27 21.29 -9.85
N GLU A 72 5.03 21.31 -8.54
CA GLU A 72 5.15 22.51 -7.69
C GLU A 72 6.53 22.65 -7.03
N VAL A 73 7.45 21.72 -7.27
CA VAL A 73 8.78 21.72 -6.65
C VAL A 73 9.84 22.11 -7.67
N ASP A 74 10.39 23.31 -7.59
CA ASP A 74 11.42 23.80 -8.51
C ASP A 74 12.84 23.30 -8.18
N ASP A 75 13.03 22.70 -7.01
CA ASP A 75 14.35 22.22 -6.56
C ASP A 75 14.72 20.87 -7.20
N GLN A 76 15.79 20.87 -7.98
CA GLN A 76 16.32 19.69 -8.67
C GLN A 76 16.72 18.56 -7.71
N SER A 77 17.32 18.89 -6.56
CA SER A 77 17.72 17.89 -5.57
C SER A 77 16.50 17.17 -4.98
N ILE A 78 15.42 17.91 -4.75
CA ILE A 78 14.16 17.34 -4.28
C ILE A 78 13.54 16.45 -5.35
N LYS A 79 13.54 16.87 -6.63
CA LYS A 79 13.07 16.03 -7.76
C LYS A 79 13.82 14.70 -7.88
N GLU A 80 15.13 14.71 -7.63
CA GLU A 80 15.99 13.52 -7.66
C GLU A 80 15.71 12.58 -6.48
N ILE A 81 15.56 13.13 -5.26
CA ILE A 81 15.15 12.36 -4.08
C ILE A 81 13.82 11.67 -4.35
N PHE A 82 12.80 12.41 -4.80
CA PHE A 82 11.49 11.84 -5.13
C PHE A 82 11.60 10.72 -6.17
N ARG A 83 12.35 10.92 -7.25
CA ARG A 83 12.55 9.88 -8.27
C ARG A 83 13.15 8.61 -7.67
N SER A 84 14.21 8.77 -6.87
CA SER A 84 14.91 7.62 -6.26
C SER A 84 14.02 6.86 -5.27
N GLU A 85 13.23 7.57 -4.46
CA GLU A 85 12.32 6.96 -3.49
C GLU A 85 11.12 6.30 -4.17
N SER A 86 10.57 6.91 -5.22
CA SER A 86 9.51 6.31 -6.04
C SER A 86 9.99 5.01 -6.72
N GLN A 87 11.22 4.99 -7.23
CA GLN A 87 11.79 3.79 -7.82
C GLN A 87 11.99 2.67 -6.78
N LYS A 88 12.51 3.00 -5.59
CA LYS A 88 12.62 2.04 -4.48
C LYS A 88 11.26 1.49 -4.08
N LEU A 89 10.26 2.36 -3.98
CA LEU A 89 8.88 1.95 -3.65
C LEU A 89 8.33 0.98 -4.70
N ALA A 90 8.45 1.32 -5.98
CA ALA A 90 7.99 0.45 -7.07
C ALA A 90 8.68 -0.92 -6.99
N SER A 91 10.02 -0.95 -6.87
CA SER A 91 10.79 -2.20 -6.72
C SER A 91 10.28 -3.06 -5.56
N HIS A 92 10.07 -2.45 -4.39
CA HIS A 92 9.55 -3.17 -3.22
C HIS A 92 8.12 -3.69 -3.42
N MET A 93 7.28 -2.99 -4.18
CA MET A 93 5.93 -3.45 -4.50
C MET A 93 5.97 -4.67 -5.43
N PHE A 94 6.81 -4.64 -6.47
CA PHE A 94 7.03 -5.79 -7.36
C PHE A 94 7.59 -7.00 -6.60
N ASP A 95 8.60 -6.80 -5.76
CA ASP A 95 9.17 -7.90 -4.96
C ASP A 95 8.15 -8.50 -4.00
N SER A 96 7.34 -7.66 -3.33
CA SER A 96 6.29 -8.16 -2.44
C SER A 96 5.17 -8.90 -3.19
N ALA A 97 4.82 -8.44 -4.40
CA ALA A 97 3.83 -9.11 -5.24
C ALA A 97 4.35 -10.48 -5.70
N LYS A 98 5.62 -10.54 -6.12
CA LYS A 98 6.33 -11.78 -6.49
C LYS A 98 6.33 -12.78 -5.34
N GLU A 99 6.76 -12.38 -4.14
CA GLU A 99 6.79 -13.24 -2.95
C GLU A 99 5.41 -13.84 -2.64
N LYS A 100 4.35 -13.02 -2.64
CA LYS A 100 2.98 -13.48 -2.35
C LYS A 100 2.45 -14.45 -3.40
N TYR A 101 2.79 -14.22 -4.67
CA TYR A 101 2.39 -15.12 -5.76
C TYR A 101 3.10 -16.48 -5.66
N LEU A 102 4.39 -16.49 -5.31
CA LEU A 102 5.14 -17.74 -5.14
C LEU A 102 4.65 -18.52 -3.90
N ASP A 103 4.40 -17.84 -2.79
CA ASP A 103 3.85 -18.45 -1.57
C ASP A 103 2.44 -19.03 -1.78
N SER A 104 1.59 -18.39 -2.59
CA SER A 104 0.28 -18.95 -2.93
C SER A 104 0.36 -20.19 -3.83
N ALA A 105 1.42 -20.33 -4.62
CA ALA A 105 1.69 -21.52 -5.43
C ALA A 105 2.15 -22.71 -4.57
N GLU A 106 2.97 -22.46 -3.56
CA GLU A 106 3.55 -23.50 -2.69
C GLU A 106 2.53 -24.10 -1.70
N LYS A 107 1.55 -23.31 -1.24
CA LYS A 107 0.56 -23.72 -0.23
C LYS A 107 -0.57 -24.64 -0.73
N GLY A 108 -0.37 -25.35 -1.84
CA GLY A 108 -1.31 -26.38 -2.32
C GLY A 108 -2.65 -25.86 -2.82
N ARG A 109 -2.79 -24.55 -3.11
CA ARG A 109 -3.95 -24.03 -3.84
C ARG A 109 -3.96 -24.66 -5.24
N LYS A 110 -5.11 -25.19 -5.67
CA LYS A 110 -5.29 -25.77 -7.03
C LYS A 110 -4.97 -24.78 -8.16
N ARG A 111 -4.95 -23.47 -7.87
CA ARG A 111 -4.53 -22.41 -8.78
C ARG A 111 -3.69 -21.39 -8.00
N ALA A 112 -2.41 -21.27 -8.35
CA ALA A 112 -1.45 -20.35 -7.72
C ALA A 112 -1.86 -18.87 -7.86
N GLY A 113 -2.55 -18.54 -8.95
CA GLY A 113 -3.00 -17.19 -9.30
C GLY A 113 -3.13 -17.06 -10.82
N THR A 114 -3.26 -15.83 -11.30
CA THR A 114 -3.14 -15.49 -12.73
C THR A 114 -2.08 -14.41 -12.85
N ILE A 115 -1.08 -14.62 -13.71
CA ILE A 115 -0.15 -13.58 -14.17
C ILE A 115 -0.41 -13.41 -15.65
N SER A 116 -0.64 -12.16 -16.07
CA SER A 116 -0.80 -11.77 -17.46
C SER A 116 0.25 -10.73 -17.81
N ASN A 117 0.91 -10.92 -18.95
CA ASN A 117 1.76 -9.92 -19.59
C ASN A 117 1.21 -9.66 -20.98
N SER A 118 0.80 -8.44 -21.28
CA SER A 118 0.20 -8.08 -22.57
C SER A 118 0.42 -6.60 -22.84
N ASP A 119 0.85 -6.30 -24.06
CA ASP A 119 0.92 -4.94 -24.55
C ASP A 119 -0.48 -4.51 -25.02
N VAL A 120 -0.90 -3.33 -24.58
CA VAL A 120 -2.22 -2.76 -24.89
C VAL A 120 -2.04 -1.38 -25.51
N PHE A 121 -2.89 -1.06 -26.49
CA PHE A 121 -2.91 0.24 -27.16
C PHE A 121 -4.15 0.98 -26.70
N LEU A 122 -3.97 1.97 -25.84
CA LEU A 122 -5.04 2.72 -25.19
C LEU A 122 -4.78 4.22 -25.38
N THR A 123 -5.85 4.98 -25.54
CA THR A 123 -5.85 6.43 -25.30
C THR A 123 -5.62 6.73 -23.81
N LYS A 124 -5.31 7.99 -23.49
CA LYS A 124 -5.11 8.41 -22.10
C LYS A 124 -6.39 8.20 -21.29
N GLU A 125 -7.53 8.55 -21.87
CA GLU A 125 -8.86 8.42 -21.26
C GLU A 125 -9.21 6.95 -20.99
N GLU A 126 -8.93 6.05 -21.94
CA GLU A 126 -9.15 4.59 -21.77
C GLU A 126 -8.24 3.99 -20.67
N ALA A 127 -6.99 4.44 -20.57
CA ALA A 127 -6.09 4.00 -19.52
C ALA A 127 -6.56 4.47 -18.13
N GLU A 128 -7.02 5.72 -18.02
CA GLU A 128 -7.58 6.27 -16.78
C GLU A 128 -8.87 5.55 -16.36
N GLU A 129 -9.77 5.26 -17.32
CA GLU A 129 -11.00 4.50 -17.07
C GLU A 129 -10.71 3.09 -16.55
N PHE A 130 -9.79 2.36 -17.19
CA PHE A 130 -9.40 1.02 -16.77
C PHE A 130 -8.83 1.01 -15.34
N LEU A 131 -7.91 1.93 -15.04
CA LEU A 131 -7.32 2.04 -13.69
C LEU A 131 -8.39 2.36 -12.65
N LYS A 132 -9.33 3.27 -12.95
CA LYS A 132 -10.43 3.62 -12.07
C LYS A 132 -11.26 2.40 -11.71
N ILE A 133 -11.71 1.63 -12.72
CA ILE A 133 -12.52 0.42 -12.51
C ILE A 133 -11.79 -0.58 -11.62
N ALA A 134 -10.52 -0.86 -11.90
CA ALA A 134 -9.75 -1.84 -11.15
C ALA A 134 -9.53 -1.41 -9.69
N ILE A 135 -9.23 -0.12 -9.46
CA ILE A 135 -9.03 0.44 -8.11
C ILE A 135 -10.35 0.44 -7.32
N GLU A 136 -11.45 0.91 -7.90
CA GLU A 136 -12.76 0.96 -7.25
C GLU A 136 -13.26 -0.45 -6.88
N PHE A 137 -13.05 -1.43 -7.76
CA PHE A 137 -13.35 -2.82 -7.48
C PHE A 137 -12.56 -3.34 -6.27
N ALA A 138 -11.24 -3.09 -6.25
CA ALA A 138 -10.38 -3.52 -5.13
C ALA A 138 -10.77 -2.85 -3.81
N GLN A 139 -11.15 -1.56 -3.84
CA GLN A 139 -11.59 -0.82 -2.66
C GLN A 139 -12.92 -1.37 -2.10
N THR A 140 -13.89 -1.62 -2.98
CA THR A 140 -15.20 -2.18 -2.61
C THR A 140 -15.09 -3.57 -1.98
N HIS A 141 -14.05 -4.32 -2.34
CA HIS A 141 -13.78 -5.66 -1.82
C HIS A 141 -12.62 -5.73 -0.80
N SER A 142 -12.25 -4.60 -0.20
CA SER A 142 -11.12 -4.50 0.74
C SER A 142 -11.34 -5.21 2.09
N LYS A 143 -12.60 -5.51 2.44
CA LYS A 143 -12.98 -6.21 3.67
C LYS A 143 -13.83 -7.45 3.37
N ARG A 144 -13.63 -8.49 4.18
CA ARG A 144 -14.46 -9.69 4.17
C ARG A 144 -15.86 -9.35 4.69
N SER A 145 -16.89 -9.58 3.87
CA SER A 145 -18.29 -9.37 4.21
C SER A 145 -19.10 -10.67 4.26
N ARG A 146 -18.60 -11.75 3.63
CA ARG A 146 -19.26 -13.05 3.57
C ARG A 146 -18.27 -14.18 3.88
N SER A 147 -18.77 -15.28 4.44
CA SER A 147 -17.94 -16.40 4.92
C SER A 147 -17.22 -17.15 3.80
N GLU A 148 -17.83 -17.24 2.63
CA GLU A 148 -17.32 -17.96 1.45
C GLU A 148 -16.22 -17.20 0.69
N GLN A 149 -15.96 -15.94 1.03
CA GLN A 149 -14.92 -15.17 0.34
C GLN A 149 -13.53 -15.75 0.64
N GLU A 150 -12.64 -15.73 -0.32
CA GLU A 150 -11.23 -16.01 -0.09
C GLU A 150 -10.42 -14.72 -0.19
N GLU A 151 -9.28 -14.66 0.51
CA GLU A 151 -8.36 -13.55 0.37
C GLU A 151 -7.49 -13.77 -0.88
N TYR A 152 -7.54 -12.80 -1.79
CA TYR A 152 -6.71 -12.73 -2.99
C TYR A 152 -5.78 -11.53 -2.90
N HIS A 153 -4.52 -11.70 -3.34
CA HIS A 153 -3.63 -10.58 -3.54
C HIS A 153 -3.79 -10.05 -4.97
N LEU A 154 -4.20 -8.78 -5.10
CA LEU A 154 -4.19 -8.06 -6.37
C LEU A 154 -3.02 -7.08 -6.40
N PHE A 155 -2.20 -7.17 -7.45
CA PHE A 155 -1.19 -6.19 -7.80
C PHE A 155 -1.42 -5.82 -9.28
N LEU A 156 -1.63 -4.54 -9.55
CA LEU A 156 -1.87 -4.01 -10.89
C LEU A 156 -0.80 -2.98 -11.21
N SER A 157 -0.19 -3.10 -12.38
CA SER A 157 0.75 -2.12 -12.94
C SER A 157 0.35 -1.86 -14.38
N LEU A 158 0.14 -0.58 -14.72
CA LEU A 158 -0.04 -0.09 -16.08
C LEU A 158 0.94 1.07 -16.25
N SER A 159 1.76 1.01 -17.29
CA SER A 159 2.77 2.04 -17.58
C SER A 159 2.80 2.32 -19.06
N ALA A 160 2.88 3.60 -19.42
CA ALA A 160 3.21 3.97 -20.80
C ALA A 160 4.61 3.46 -21.13
N MET A 161 4.76 2.85 -22.30
CA MET A 161 6.07 2.47 -22.81
C MET A 161 6.78 3.73 -23.33
N SER A 162 8.03 3.94 -22.94
CA SER A 162 8.88 4.94 -23.58
C SER A 162 9.19 4.51 -25.01
N GLU A 163 9.17 5.44 -25.97
CA GLU A 163 9.43 5.17 -27.40
C GLU A 163 10.83 4.59 -27.70
N GLU A 164 11.74 4.49 -26.73
CA GLU A 164 13.13 4.05 -26.95
C GLU A 164 13.32 2.52 -27.07
N GLY A 165 12.26 1.70 -27.03
CA GLY A 165 12.36 0.23 -26.99
C GLY A 165 12.21 -0.53 -28.31
N SER A 166 11.75 0.09 -29.40
CA SER A 166 11.46 -0.62 -30.67
C SER A 166 12.64 -0.71 -31.65
N GLN A 167 13.88 -0.54 -31.18
CA GLN A 167 15.07 -0.89 -31.96
C GLN A 167 15.95 -1.86 -31.18
N SER A 168 15.64 -3.14 -31.29
CA SER A 168 16.56 -4.25 -31.08
C SER A 168 16.04 -5.43 -31.90
N ASN A 169 16.83 -5.80 -32.91
CA ASN A 169 16.62 -6.86 -33.92
C ASN A 169 16.03 -8.16 -33.40
#